data_AF-A0A497BPU6-F1
#
_entry.id   AF-A0A497BPU6-F1
#
_cell.length_a   1.000
_cell.length_b   1.000
_cell.length_c   1.000
_cell.angle_alpha   90.00
_cell.angle_beta   90.00
_cell.angle_gamma   90.00
#
_symmetry.space_group_name_H-M   'P 1'
#
loop_
_entity.id
_entity.type
_entity.pdbx_description
1 polymer ?
#
loop_
_entity_poly.entity_id
_entity_poly.type
_entity_poly.pdbx_seq_one_letter_code
_entity_poly.pdbx_strand_id
1 'polypeptide(L)'
;MLAMLMAWGKQTRWTVPTLLGLTTLALYLRTLLPSVGQADTFEFQVIVPRLGVAHPTGYPLYVLLGKLFTLLPLGNVAWRVNLASAVCA
;
A
#
# COMPACT_ATOMS: atom_id res chain seq x y z
N MET A 1 -11.34 -39.32 -9.51
CA MET A 1 -10.67 -39.27 -8.19
C MET A 1 -9.38 -38.42 -8.21
N LEU A 2 -8.42 -38.66 -9.13
CA LEU A 2 -7.19 -37.82 -9.22
C LEU A 2 -7.43 -36.34 -9.59
N ALA A 3 -8.37 -36.05 -10.49
CA ALA A 3 -8.68 -34.66 -10.90
C ALA A 3 -9.30 -33.81 -9.76
N MET A 4 -10.00 -34.45 -8.82
CA MET A 4 -10.63 -33.79 -7.67
C MET A 4 -9.60 -33.42 -6.58
N LEU A 5 -8.58 -34.27 -6.39
CA LEU A 5 -7.44 -34.00 -5.51
C LEU A 5 -6.54 -32.88 -6.07
N MET A 6 -6.38 -32.79 -7.39
CA MET A 6 -5.63 -31.70 -8.04
C MET A 6 -6.36 -30.34 -8.00
N ALA A 7 -7.69 -30.34 -8.04
CA ALA A 7 -8.50 -29.12 -7.86
C ALA A 7 -8.45 -28.60 -6.40
N TRP A 8 -8.43 -29.51 -5.41
CA TRP A 8 -8.30 -29.18 -3.99
C TRP A 8 -6.97 -28.48 -3.66
N GLY A 9 -5.86 -28.92 -4.26
CA GLY A 9 -4.55 -28.31 -4.04
C GLY A 9 -4.38 -26.90 -4.63
N LYS A 10 -5.17 -26.53 -5.65
CA LYS A 10 -5.03 -25.24 -6.35
C LYS A 10 -5.89 -24.12 -5.76
N GLN A 11 -7.08 -24.42 -5.23
CA GLN A 11 -7.97 -23.42 -4.64
C GLN A 11 -7.56 -23.08 -3.19
N THR A 12 -7.24 -24.10 -2.39
CA THR A 12 -6.93 -23.93 -0.96
C THR A 12 -5.62 -23.15 -0.73
N ARG A 13 -4.63 -23.27 -1.63
CA ARG A 13 -3.30 -22.65 -1.47
C ARG A 13 -3.31 -21.12 -1.38
N TRP A 14 -4.26 -20.46 -2.05
CA TRP A 14 -4.33 -18.99 -2.06
C TRP A 14 -5.38 -18.44 -1.11
N THR A 15 -6.41 -19.23 -0.74
CA THR A 15 -7.48 -18.77 0.16
C THR A 15 -6.96 -18.24 1.49
N VAL A 16 -6.13 -19.02 2.19
CA VAL A 16 -5.57 -18.64 3.49
C VAL A 16 -4.69 -17.38 3.41
N PRO A 17 -3.67 -17.28 2.52
CA PRO A 17 -2.86 -16.07 2.43
C PRO A 17 -3.65 -14.86 1.94
N THR A 18 -4.64 -15.04 1.05
CA THR A 18 -5.53 -13.93 0.65
C THR A 18 -6.38 -13.44 1.81
N LEU A 19 -7.01 -14.33 2.58
CA LEU A 19 -7.79 -13.93 3.76
C LEU A 19 -6.92 -13.24 4.82
N LEU A 20 -5.73 -13.77 5.06
CA LEU A 20 -4.78 -13.17 5.98
C LEU A 20 -4.39 -11.77 5.51
N GLY A 21 -3.98 -11.63 4.24
CA GLY A 21 -3.59 -10.35 3.65
C GLY A 21 -4.72 -9.31 3.65
N LEU A 22 -5.94 -9.71 3.33
CA LEU A 22 -7.10 -8.81 3.38
C LEU A 22 -7.43 -8.39 4.82
N THR A 23 -7.31 -9.30 5.78
CA THR A 23 -7.58 -9.00 7.19
C THR A 23 -6.52 -8.06 7.76
N THR A 24 -5.23 -8.30 7.49
CA THR A 24 -4.15 -7.42 7.93
C THR A 24 -4.21 -6.06 7.25
N LEU A 25 -4.52 -6.02 5.95
CA LEU A 25 -4.74 -4.76 5.23
C LEU A 25 -5.91 -3.97 5.83
N ALA A 26 -7.05 -4.61 6.11
CA ALA A 26 -8.20 -3.95 6.73
C ALA A 26 -7.87 -3.37 8.12
N LEU A 27 -7.12 -4.11 8.94
CA LEU A 27 -6.63 -3.63 10.23
C LEU A 27 -5.66 -2.46 10.07
N TYR A 28 -4.76 -2.52 9.08
CA TYR A 28 -3.82 -1.43 8.82
C TYR A 28 -4.54 -0.17 8.33
N LEU A 29 -5.52 -0.29 7.42
CA LEU A 29 -6.31 0.86 6.97
C LEU A 29 -7.09 1.52 8.12
N ARG A 30 -7.52 0.75 9.13
CA ARG A 30 -8.17 1.28 10.35
C ARG A 30 -7.23 2.08 11.24
N THR A 31 -5.93 1.76 11.25
CA THR A 31 -4.91 2.42 12.07
C THR A 31 -4.01 3.36 11.27
N LEU A 32 -4.31 3.54 9.98
CA LEU A 32 -3.53 4.36 9.06
C LEU A 32 -3.51 5.82 9.53
N LEU A 33 -2.32 6.41 9.56
CA LEU A 33 -2.15 7.80 10.00
C LEU A 33 -2.99 8.75 9.10
N PRO A 34 -3.99 9.47 9.67
CA PRO A 34 -4.91 10.29 8.89
C PRO A 34 -4.33 11.65 8.46
N SER A 35 -3.19 12.03 9.01
CA SER A 35 -2.62 13.37 8.92
C SER A 35 -1.15 13.35 8.54
N VAL A 36 -0.56 14.55 8.55
CA VAL A 36 0.87 14.73 8.35
C VAL A 36 1.66 13.98 9.43
N GLY A 37 2.68 13.24 9.00
CA GLY A 37 3.58 12.50 9.87
C GLY A 37 4.80 13.30 10.30
N GLN A 38 5.85 12.59 10.72
CA GLN A 38 7.15 13.16 11.09
C GLN A 38 8.26 12.46 10.30
N ALA A 39 9.45 13.08 10.25
CA ALA A 39 10.63 12.57 9.54
C ALA A 39 10.30 12.16 8.10
N ASP A 40 10.73 10.97 7.67
CA ASP A 40 10.52 10.44 6.32
C ASP A 40 9.04 10.40 5.94
N THR A 41 8.15 10.13 6.88
CA THR A 41 6.70 10.11 6.59
C THR A 41 6.24 11.48 6.09
N PHE A 42 6.67 12.55 6.75
CA PHE A 42 6.38 13.91 6.31
C PHE A 42 7.04 14.21 4.96
N GLU A 43 8.32 13.85 4.82
CA GLU A 43 9.07 14.10 3.61
C GLU A 43 8.39 13.48 2.38
N PHE A 44 8.00 12.21 2.43
CA PHE A 44 7.33 11.54 1.33
C PHE A 44 5.95 12.14 1.04
N GLN A 45 5.20 12.57 2.06
CA GLN A 45 3.93 13.27 1.87
C GLN A 45 4.07 14.60 1.12
N VAL A 46 5.26 15.22 1.18
CA VAL A 46 5.60 16.46 0.45
C VAL A 46 6.17 16.17 -0.94
N ILE A 47 7.00 15.14 -1.08
CA ILE A 47 7.77 14.84 -2.30
C ILE A 47 6.93 14.08 -3.33
N VAL A 48 6.16 13.09 -2.90
CA VAL A 48 5.36 12.24 -3.78
C VAL A 48 4.39 13.05 -4.67
N PRO A 49 3.61 14.03 -4.15
CA PRO A 49 2.71 14.81 -4.99
C PRO A 49 3.44 15.65 -6.04
N ARG A 50 4.70 15.99 -5.80
CA ARG A 50 5.53 16.87 -6.65
C ARG A 50 6.44 16.11 -7.60
N LEU A 51 6.48 14.77 -7.53
CA LEU A 51 7.47 13.96 -8.23
C LEU A 51 8.92 14.41 -7.95
N GLY A 52 9.19 14.81 -6.70
CA GLY A 52 10.53 15.22 -6.28
C GLY A 52 11.43 14.03 -5.98
N VAL A 53 12.63 14.33 -5.49
CA VAL A 53 13.63 13.35 -5.06
C VAL A 53 13.78 13.43 -3.54
N ALA A 54 13.50 12.33 -2.85
CA ALA A 54 13.72 12.21 -1.41
C ALA A 54 15.21 12.22 -1.07
N HIS A 55 15.52 12.32 0.22
CA HIS A 55 16.85 12.09 0.75
C HIS A 55 17.46 10.80 0.14
N PRO A 56 18.80 10.70 0.03
CA PRO A 56 19.45 9.53 -0.55
C PRO A 56 18.92 8.24 0.09
N THR A 57 18.35 7.30 -0.68
CA THR A 57 18.63 6.98 -2.10
C THR A 57 17.60 7.48 -3.13
N GLY A 58 16.65 8.34 -2.76
CA GLY A 58 15.72 9.02 -3.69
C GLY A 58 14.42 8.27 -4.03
N TYR A 59 14.36 6.94 -3.85
CA TYR A 59 13.13 6.12 -3.88
C TYR A 59 12.20 6.30 -5.10
N PRO A 60 12.72 6.25 -6.35
CA PRO A 60 11.96 6.62 -7.54
C PRO A 60 10.68 5.78 -7.77
N LEU A 61 10.72 4.46 -7.53
CA LEU A 61 9.55 3.60 -7.70
C LEU A 61 8.43 3.96 -6.70
N TYR A 62 8.80 4.22 -5.44
CA TYR A 62 7.85 4.63 -4.41
C TYR A 62 7.19 5.98 -4.77
N VAL A 63 7.97 6.94 -5.27
CA VAL A 63 7.46 8.24 -5.71
C VAL A 63 6.45 8.09 -6.86
N LEU A 64 6.76 7.25 -7.85
CA LEU A 64 5.87 7.02 -8.99
C LEU A 64 4.58 6.30 -8.58
N LEU A 65 4.66 5.24 -7.77
CA LEU A 65 3.48 4.54 -7.28
C LEU A 65 2.63 5.44 -6.38
N GLY A 66 3.25 6.14 -5.44
CA GLY A 66 2.58 7.08 -4.55
C GLY A 66 1.86 8.20 -5.33
N LYS A 67 2.46 8.69 -6.43
CA LYS A 67 1.84 9.72 -7.27
C LYS A 67 0.47 9.26 -7.79
N LEU A 68 0.33 7.99 -8.18
CA LEU A 68 -0.95 7.44 -8.63
C LEU A 68 -2.03 7.56 -7.55
N PHE A 69 -1.69 7.31 -6.28
CA PHE A 69 -2.62 7.44 -5.16
C PHE A 69 -2.98 8.90 -4.85
N THR A 70 -2.08 9.86 -5.09
CA THR A 70 -2.41 11.29 -4.88
C THR A 70 -3.55 11.77 -5.79
N LEU A 71 -3.79 11.10 -6.92
CA LEU A 71 -4.85 11.41 -7.89
C LEU A 71 -6.24 10.94 -7.41
N LEU A 72 -6.33 10.06 -6.42
CA LEU A 72 -7.60 9.61 -5.87
C LEU A 72 -8.33 10.77 -5.19
N PRO A 73 -9.63 11.00 -5.42
CA PRO A 73 -10.39 12.09 -4.78
C PRO A 73 -10.83 11.74 -3.35
N LEU A 74 -9.96 11.15 -2.53
CA LEU A 74 -10.28 10.62 -1.20
C LEU A 74 -9.39 11.22 -0.11
N GLY A 75 -9.99 11.81 0.94
CA GLY A 75 -9.22 12.34 2.07
C GLY A 75 -8.21 13.43 1.67
N ASN A 76 -7.22 13.67 2.54
CA ASN A 76 -6.13 14.62 2.26
C ASN A 76 -4.94 13.92 1.58
N VAL A 77 -4.04 14.71 0.99
CA VAL A 77 -2.88 14.17 0.25
C VAL A 77 -1.93 13.36 1.13
N ALA A 78 -1.74 13.75 2.39
CA ALA A 78 -0.88 13.02 3.32
C ALA A 78 -1.40 11.60 3.57
N TRP A 79 -2.71 11.48 3.78
CA TRP A 79 -3.39 10.20 3.93
C TRP A 79 -3.30 9.34 2.66
N ARG A 80 -3.44 9.92 1.46
CA ARG A 80 -3.30 9.19 0.18
C ARG A 80 -1.89 8.61 -0.01
N VAL A 81 -0.86 9.33 0.41
CA VAL A 81 0.53 8.82 0.38
C VAL A 81 0.71 7.67 1.37
N ASN A 82 0.15 7.78 2.58
CA ASN A 82 0.16 6.68 3.55
C ASN A 82 -0.62 5.46 3.02
N LEU A 83 -1.75 5.68 2.34
CA LEU A 83 -2.57 4.65 1.71
C LEU A 83 -1.77 3.89 0.63
N ALA A 84 -0.97 4.61 -0.16
CA ALA A 84 -0.09 3.98 -1.15
C ALA A 84 0.85 2.96 -0.48
N SER A 85 1.48 3.34 0.63
CA SER A 85 2.32 2.42 1.41
C SER A 85 1.55 1.21 1.94
N ALA A 86 0.31 1.41 2.40
CA ALA A 86 -0.51 0.30 2.93
C ALA A 86 -0.91 -0.72 1.85
N VAL A 87 -1.18 -0.27 0.63
CA VAL A 87 -1.62 -1.13 -0.49
C VAL A 87 -0.44 -1.82 -1.20
N CYS A 88 0.73 -1.21 -1.20
CA CYS A 88 1.92 -1.72 -1.90
C CYS A 88 2.93 -2.45 -1.01
N ALA A 89 2.67 -2.59 0.29
CA ALA A 89 3.48 -3.38 1.23
C ALA A 89 3.22 -4.89 1.05
#